data_AF-A0A7U6B266-F1
#
_entry.id   AF-A0A7U6B266-F1
#
_cell.length_a   1.000
_cell.length_b   1.000
_cell.length_c   1.000
_cell.angle_alpha   90.00
_cell.angle_beta   90.00
_cell.angle_gamma   90.00
#
_symmetry.space_group_name_H-M   'P 1'
#
loop_
_entity.id
_entity.type
_entity.pdbx_description
1 polymer ?
#
loop_
_entity_poly.entity_id
_entity_poly.type
_entity_poly.pdbx_seq_one_letter_code
_entity_poly.pdbx_strand_id
1 'polypeptide(L)'
;MNPKHLAAALCSLFVGTAASAAGPVSTTSLGVSHTSISVFDLTPADGVAAGYTTRDLRTTLEASLYRTGWDGSANGYAVDHPLDAGTAELQYRSEYANATWNGAWGGLSLSVTSTQSSFDARATANQYMLVTLAPHTGFVFSGLVAQSSVNPAVEPWSYQLTSGFAAQISDPADLDHELLFERKLGGENASDYTQTDPFSLTYVNDTDLPRELHLSVRTYAFARAPALAVSAVPEPSTYLMLGTGLLGICWRARRSERA
;
A
#
# COMPACT_ATOMS: atom_id res chain seq x y z
N MET A 1 -10.51 31.92 -53.72
CA MET A 1 -10.11 32.10 -52.30
C MET A 1 -8.72 32.72 -52.27
N ASN A 2 -8.53 33.77 -51.47
CA ASN A 2 -7.28 34.54 -51.43
C ASN A 2 -6.17 33.69 -50.77
N PRO A 3 -5.02 33.42 -51.41
CA PRO A 3 -3.98 32.50 -50.90
C PRO A 3 -3.41 32.92 -49.54
N LYS A 4 -3.59 34.19 -49.14
CA LYS A 4 -3.19 34.73 -47.84
C LYS A 4 -3.97 34.15 -46.65
N HIS A 5 -5.16 33.57 -46.86
CA HIS A 5 -5.96 32.98 -45.77
C HIS A 5 -5.67 31.49 -45.54
N LEU A 6 -5.04 30.79 -46.49
CA LEU A 6 -4.72 29.36 -46.35
C LEU A 6 -3.48 29.13 -45.46
N ALA A 7 -2.51 30.05 -45.49
CA ALA A 7 -1.31 29.99 -44.66
C ALA A 7 -1.59 30.20 -43.15
N ALA A 8 -2.61 30.99 -42.81
CA ALA A 8 -2.98 31.24 -41.41
C ALA A 8 -3.70 30.04 -40.76
N ALA A 9 -4.45 29.25 -41.53
CA ALA A 9 -5.18 28.09 -41.02
C ALA A 9 -4.29 26.87 -40.70
N LEU A 10 -3.12 26.76 -41.33
CA LEU A 10 -2.17 25.65 -41.07
C LEU A 10 -1.36 25.85 -39.77
N CYS A 11 -1.14 27.09 -39.33
CA CYS A 11 -0.39 27.34 -38.08
C CYS A 11 -1.20 27.03 -36.82
N SER A 12 -2.54 27.04 -36.89
CA SER A 12 -3.43 26.75 -35.75
C SER A 12 -3.58 25.27 -35.42
N LEU A 13 -3.14 24.35 -36.28
CA LEU A 13 -3.28 22.90 -36.08
C LEU A 13 -2.13 22.26 -35.28
N PHE A 14 -1.11 23.02 -34.90
CA PHE A 14 0.04 22.52 -34.13
C PHE A 14 0.00 22.82 -32.63
N VAL A 15 -1.07 23.46 -32.13
CA VAL A 15 -1.34 23.52 -30.69
C VAL A 15 -2.13 22.28 -30.28
N GLY A 16 -1.65 21.11 -30.68
CA GLY A 16 -2.07 19.85 -30.07
C GLY A 16 -1.41 19.82 -28.70
N THR A 17 -2.19 20.11 -27.65
CA THR A 17 -1.77 19.85 -26.27
C THR A 17 -1.34 18.39 -26.22
N ALA A 18 -0.05 18.13 -26.06
CA ALA A 18 0.44 16.79 -25.82
C ALA A 18 -0.28 16.30 -24.55
N ALA A 19 -1.27 15.44 -24.73
CA ALA A 19 -1.89 14.75 -23.61
C ALA A 19 -0.78 13.92 -23.01
N SER A 20 -0.24 14.37 -21.87
CA SER A 20 0.67 13.57 -21.08
C SER A 20 -0.13 12.36 -20.63
N ALA A 21 0.10 11.22 -21.28
CA ALA A 21 -0.47 9.96 -20.78
C ALA A 21 -0.03 9.83 -19.33
N ALA A 22 -0.99 9.66 -18.41
CA ALA A 22 -0.68 9.41 -17.02
C ALA A 22 0.27 8.21 -16.96
N GLY A 23 1.39 8.38 -16.27
CA GLY A 23 2.39 7.33 -16.15
C GLY A 23 1.82 6.08 -15.48
N PRO A 24 2.49 4.93 -15.63
CA PRO A 24 2.13 3.71 -14.92
C PRO A 24 2.05 3.98 -13.41
N VAL A 25 0.95 3.57 -12.75
CA VAL A 25 0.71 3.76 -11.31
C VAL A 25 0.91 2.45 -10.57
N SER A 26 1.95 2.37 -9.73
CA SER A 26 2.19 1.26 -8.82
C SER A 26 1.40 1.47 -7.55
N THR A 27 0.61 0.50 -7.13
CA THR A 27 -0.14 0.55 -5.87
C THR A 27 0.02 -0.74 -5.11
N THR A 28 0.19 -0.67 -3.79
CA THR A 28 0.05 -1.81 -2.88
C THR A 28 -0.86 -1.42 -1.73
N SER A 29 -1.75 -2.31 -1.32
CA SER A 29 -2.68 -2.06 -0.23
C SER A 29 -2.89 -3.28 0.64
N LEU A 30 -3.28 -3.02 1.88
CA LEU A 30 -3.63 -4.04 2.85
C LEU A 30 -4.79 -3.54 3.70
N GLY A 31 -5.80 -4.39 3.90
CA GLY A 31 -6.92 -4.16 4.80
C GLY A 31 -7.09 -5.30 5.81
N VAL A 32 -7.44 -4.96 7.04
CA VAL A 32 -7.84 -5.94 8.08
C VAL A 32 -9.28 -5.64 8.48
N SER A 33 -10.16 -6.63 8.37
CA SER A 33 -11.60 -6.45 8.58
C SER A 33 -12.25 -7.68 9.22
N HIS A 34 -13.52 -7.53 9.62
CA HIS A 34 -14.34 -8.61 10.17
C HIS A 34 -13.66 -9.35 11.33
N THR A 35 -12.91 -8.61 12.14
CA THR A 35 -12.21 -9.10 13.31
C THR A 35 -13.20 -9.46 14.40
N SER A 36 -12.99 -10.60 15.04
CA SER A 36 -13.83 -11.05 16.13
C SER A 36 -13.00 -11.77 17.19
N ILE A 37 -13.47 -11.67 18.43
CA ILE A 37 -12.98 -12.42 19.57
C ILE A 37 -14.14 -13.29 20.06
N SER A 38 -13.90 -14.59 20.18
CA SER A 38 -14.83 -15.52 20.81
C SER A 38 -14.15 -16.30 21.92
N VAL A 39 -14.94 -16.73 22.89
CA VAL A 39 -14.48 -17.57 24.00
C VAL A 39 -15.38 -18.78 24.16
N PHE A 40 -14.81 -19.85 24.69
CA PHE A 40 -15.50 -21.10 24.97
C PHE A 40 -15.09 -21.65 26.33
N ASP A 41 -16.04 -22.23 27.02
CA ASP A 41 -15.85 -22.85 28.33
C ASP A 41 -15.30 -24.28 28.14
N LEU A 42 -14.13 -24.54 28.71
CA LEU A 42 -13.44 -25.83 28.63
C LEU A 42 -13.96 -26.82 29.68
N THR A 43 -14.52 -26.32 30.78
CA THR A 43 -14.95 -27.12 31.94
C THR A 43 -16.32 -26.67 32.49
N PRO A 44 -17.43 -26.76 31.72
CA PRO A 44 -18.73 -26.20 32.12
C PRO A 44 -19.34 -26.72 33.43
N ALA A 45 -18.76 -27.79 34.01
CA ALA A 45 -19.19 -28.39 35.27
C ALA A 45 -18.57 -27.73 36.52
N ASP A 46 -17.54 -26.89 36.38
CA ASP A 46 -16.86 -26.26 37.52
C ASP A 46 -17.57 -24.99 38.04
N GLY A 47 -18.57 -24.49 37.31
CA GLY A 47 -19.33 -23.30 37.63
C GLY A 47 -18.63 -21.98 37.31
N VAL A 48 -17.49 -22.01 36.62
CA VAL A 48 -16.74 -20.84 36.15
C VAL A 48 -17.12 -20.56 34.69
N ALA A 49 -17.82 -19.46 34.45
CA ALA A 49 -18.19 -19.10 33.09
C ALA A 49 -16.97 -18.64 32.27
N ALA A 50 -16.88 -19.09 31.01
CA ALA A 50 -15.93 -18.54 30.06
C ALA A 50 -16.12 -17.03 29.87
N GLY A 51 -15.00 -16.30 29.82
CA GLY A 51 -15.04 -14.86 29.68
C GLY A 51 -13.68 -14.24 29.42
N TYR A 52 -13.70 -13.00 28.96
CA TYR A 52 -12.51 -12.18 28.83
C TYR A 52 -12.83 -10.72 29.15
N THR A 53 -11.81 -9.98 29.57
CA THR A 53 -11.84 -8.51 29.60
C THR A 53 -10.69 -7.96 28.78
N THR A 54 -10.84 -6.73 28.30
CA THR A 54 -9.83 -6.07 27.47
C THR A 54 -9.43 -4.74 28.08
N ARG A 55 -8.16 -4.37 27.91
CA ARG A 55 -7.64 -3.06 28.33
C ARG A 55 -6.47 -2.63 27.46
N ASP A 56 -6.09 -1.36 27.60
CA ASP A 56 -4.89 -0.79 27.00
C ASP A 56 -4.84 -0.94 25.47
N LEU A 57 -5.97 -0.77 24.79
CA LEU A 57 -6.04 -0.69 23.33
C LEU A 57 -5.18 0.48 22.85
N ARG A 58 -4.15 0.17 22.06
CA ARG A 58 -3.28 1.17 21.42
C ARG A 58 -3.20 0.89 19.93
N THR A 59 -3.33 1.95 19.15
CA THR A 59 -3.10 1.94 17.72
C THR A 59 -1.97 2.92 17.41
N THR A 60 -1.02 2.49 16.59
CA THR A 60 -0.02 3.36 15.97
C THR A 60 -0.16 3.25 14.47
N LEU A 61 -0.32 4.38 13.80
CA LEU A 61 -0.35 4.50 12.35
C LEU A 61 0.88 5.26 11.91
N GLU A 62 1.58 4.78 10.89
CA GLU A 62 2.72 5.49 10.33
C GLU A 62 2.67 5.48 8.81
N ALA A 63 3.08 6.61 8.23
CA ALA A 63 3.37 6.72 6.82
C ALA A 63 4.76 7.33 6.66
N SER A 64 5.59 6.76 5.80
CA SER A 64 6.88 7.30 5.43
C SER A 64 7.00 7.36 3.91
N LEU A 65 7.59 8.42 3.40
CA LEU A 65 7.79 8.63 1.98
C LEU A 65 9.16 9.26 1.76
N TYR A 66 10.02 8.55 1.05
CA TYR A 66 11.29 9.02 0.57
C TYR A 66 11.30 8.98 -0.95
N ARG A 67 11.72 10.08 -1.57
CA ARG A 67 11.79 10.21 -3.02
C ARG A 67 13.03 10.97 -3.42
N THR A 68 13.62 10.56 -4.53
CA THR A 68 14.72 11.26 -5.19
C THR A 68 14.46 11.37 -6.68
N GLY A 69 14.50 12.58 -7.24
CA GLY A 69 14.30 12.79 -8.67
C GLY A 69 15.03 14.03 -9.18
N TRP A 70 15.01 14.22 -10.50
CA TRP A 70 15.59 15.40 -11.18
C TRP A 70 14.87 16.71 -10.80
N ASP A 71 13.62 16.60 -10.34
CA ASP A 71 12.76 17.69 -9.91
C ASP A 71 12.73 17.89 -8.38
N GLY A 72 13.69 17.27 -7.68
CA GLY A 72 13.92 17.42 -6.24
C GLY A 72 13.85 16.10 -5.47
N SER A 73 14.22 16.18 -4.20
CA SER A 73 14.02 15.11 -3.23
C SER A 73 12.93 15.48 -2.24
N ALA A 74 12.26 14.47 -1.72
CA ALA A 74 11.31 14.61 -0.62
C ALA A 74 11.58 13.51 0.40
N ASN A 75 11.52 13.87 1.68
CA ASN A 75 11.53 12.93 2.78
C ASN A 75 10.45 13.39 3.76
N GLY A 76 9.48 12.52 4.01
CA GLY A 76 8.35 12.78 4.89
C GLY A 76 8.12 11.60 5.82
N TYR A 77 7.66 11.92 7.02
CA TYR A 77 7.24 10.96 8.02
C TYR A 77 6.03 11.52 8.76
N ALA A 78 4.98 10.72 8.87
CA ALA A 78 3.77 11.03 9.61
C ALA A 78 3.47 9.87 10.56
N VAL A 79 3.13 10.20 11.81
CA VAL A 79 2.76 9.23 12.84
C VAL A 79 1.52 9.73 13.55
N ASP A 80 0.60 8.82 13.81
CA ASP A 80 -0.57 9.06 14.63
C ASP A 80 -0.71 7.95 15.69
N HIS A 81 -1.15 8.36 16.88
CA HIS A 81 -1.46 7.47 18.01
C HIS A 81 -2.90 7.70 18.45
N PRO A 82 -3.87 7.42 17.57
CA PRO A 82 -5.23 7.86 17.79
C PRO A 82 -5.89 7.03 18.90
N LEU A 83 -6.74 7.69 19.70
CA LEU A 83 -7.61 7.02 20.68
C LEU A 83 -8.93 6.55 20.05
N ASP A 84 -9.31 7.17 18.93
CA ASP A 84 -10.49 6.88 18.11
C ASP A 84 -10.06 6.60 16.66
N ALA A 85 -10.97 6.64 15.69
CA ALA A 85 -10.60 6.58 14.27
C ALA A 85 -9.52 7.62 13.93
N GLY A 86 -8.52 7.23 13.13
CA GLY A 86 -7.34 8.05 12.87
C GLY A 86 -6.70 7.76 11.52
N THR A 87 -5.76 8.61 11.12
CA THR A 87 -5.08 8.53 9.83
C THR A 87 -3.70 9.15 9.91
N ALA A 88 -2.69 8.39 9.51
CA ALA A 88 -1.36 8.90 9.18
C ALA A 88 -1.22 8.89 7.66
N GLU A 89 -1.01 10.04 7.04
CA GLU A 89 -0.86 10.15 5.59
C GLU A 89 0.27 11.08 5.20
N LEU A 90 0.87 10.77 4.04
CA LEU A 90 1.83 11.61 3.35
C LEU A 90 1.50 11.61 1.88
N GLN A 91 1.47 12.81 1.31
CA GLN A 91 1.37 13.01 -0.11
C GLN A 91 2.48 13.93 -0.58
N TYR A 92 3.18 13.52 -1.63
CA TYR A 92 4.08 14.39 -2.36
C TYR A 92 3.82 14.18 -3.85
N ARG A 93 3.25 15.18 -4.51
CA ARG A 93 2.82 15.08 -5.92
C ARG A 93 1.92 13.87 -6.17
N SER A 94 2.41 12.90 -6.95
CA SER A 94 1.77 11.67 -7.37
C SER A 94 2.11 10.47 -6.48
N GLU A 95 2.94 10.67 -5.47
CA GLU A 95 3.32 9.66 -4.49
C GLU A 95 2.48 9.83 -3.22
N TYR A 96 1.95 8.73 -2.72
CA TYR A 96 1.02 8.72 -1.60
C TYR A 96 1.28 7.50 -0.71
N ALA A 97 1.26 7.70 0.60
CA ALA A 97 1.29 6.63 1.59
C ALA A 97 0.28 6.95 2.69
N ASN A 98 -0.58 6.01 3.05
CA ASN A 98 -1.52 6.16 4.15
C ASN A 98 -1.64 4.90 5.00
N ALA A 99 -1.91 5.12 6.28
CA ALA A 99 -2.40 4.13 7.21
C ALA A 99 -3.62 4.72 7.92
N THR A 100 -4.73 4.01 7.88
CA THR A 100 -6.01 4.45 8.44
C THR A 100 -6.55 3.39 9.39
N TRP A 101 -7.25 3.84 10.41
CA TRP A 101 -7.97 3.00 11.36
C TRP A 101 -9.38 3.55 11.58
N ASN A 102 -10.38 2.69 11.53
CA ASN A 102 -11.80 3.09 11.66
C ASN A 102 -12.29 3.17 13.12
N GLY A 103 -11.43 2.96 14.12
CA GLY A 103 -11.78 3.00 15.55
C GLY A 103 -12.17 1.64 16.16
N ALA A 104 -12.38 0.60 15.36
CA ALA A 104 -12.67 -0.76 15.86
C ALA A 104 -11.41 -1.63 15.84
N TRP A 105 -11.21 -2.55 16.80
CA TRP A 105 -10.08 -3.49 16.77
C TRP A 105 -9.99 -4.21 15.43
N GLY A 106 -8.80 -4.25 14.80
CA GLY A 106 -8.70 -4.44 13.36
C GLY A 106 -9.09 -3.15 12.63
N GLY A 107 -9.93 -3.25 11.60
CA GLY A 107 -10.45 -2.07 10.88
C GLY A 107 -9.35 -1.20 10.28
N LEU A 108 -8.25 -1.83 9.87
CA LEU A 108 -7.06 -1.18 9.33
C LEU A 108 -7.15 -1.11 7.81
N SER A 109 -6.71 -0.01 7.22
CA SER A 109 -6.53 0.10 5.77
C SER A 109 -5.27 0.90 5.47
N LEU A 110 -4.37 0.29 4.71
CA LEU A 110 -3.07 0.82 4.34
C LEU A 110 -2.97 0.86 2.82
N SER A 111 -2.39 1.92 2.29
CA SER A 111 -2.14 2.05 0.86
C SER A 111 -0.86 2.82 0.61
N VAL A 112 -0.09 2.35 -0.37
CA VAL A 112 1.03 3.08 -0.95
C VAL A 112 0.86 3.12 -2.45
N THR A 113 0.91 4.31 -3.03
CA THR A 113 0.77 4.56 -4.46
C THR A 113 1.90 5.44 -4.96
N SER A 114 2.41 5.15 -6.16
CA SER A 114 3.42 5.97 -6.82
C SER A 114 3.29 5.85 -8.34
N THR A 115 3.59 6.93 -9.04
CA THR A 115 3.64 6.95 -10.52
C THR A 115 5.06 7.14 -11.04
N GLN A 116 6.08 7.05 -10.17
CA GLN A 116 7.46 7.40 -10.49
C GLN A 116 8.44 6.25 -10.28
N SER A 117 9.58 6.36 -10.97
CA SER A 117 10.62 5.34 -11.03
C SER A 117 11.61 5.34 -9.86
N SER A 118 11.63 6.37 -9.01
CA SER A 118 12.52 6.43 -7.84
C SER A 118 11.79 6.90 -6.59
N PHE A 119 11.39 5.97 -5.75
CA PHE A 119 10.72 6.24 -4.48
C PHE A 119 10.86 5.05 -3.54
N ASP A 120 10.69 5.32 -2.25
CA ASP A 120 10.56 4.34 -1.18
C ASP A 120 9.46 4.85 -0.26
N ALA A 121 8.36 4.14 -0.19
CA ALA A 121 7.21 4.53 0.59
C ALA A 121 6.67 3.35 1.37
N ARG A 122 6.24 3.62 2.59
CA ARG A 122 5.75 2.63 3.53
C ARG A 122 4.58 3.18 4.31
N ALA A 123 3.57 2.37 4.48
CA ALA A 123 2.53 2.55 5.48
C ALA A 123 2.63 1.40 6.48
N THR A 124 2.47 1.69 7.76
CA THR A 124 2.40 0.67 8.82
C THR A 124 1.23 0.97 9.74
N ALA A 125 0.63 -0.09 10.28
CA ALA A 125 -0.27 0.02 11.40
C ALA A 125 0.03 -1.08 12.40
N ASN A 126 0.13 -0.69 13.67
CA ASN A 126 0.34 -1.61 14.78
C ASN A 126 -0.79 -1.41 15.76
N GLN A 127 -1.48 -2.50 16.09
CA GLN A 127 -2.47 -2.54 17.16
C GLN A 127 -2.02 -3.47 18.26
N TYR A 128 -2.27 -3.07 19.49
CA TYR A 128 -1.94 -3.81 20.70
C TYR A 128 -3.10 -3.72 21.69
N MET A 129 -3.41 -4.83 22.36
CA MET A 129 -4.34 -4.84 23.48
C MET A 129 -3.94 -5.92 24.49
N LEU A 130 -4.28 -5.67 25.75
CA LEU A 130 -4.23 -6.67 26.81
C LEU A 130 -5.58 -7.36 26.93
N VAL A 131 -5.55 -8.68 27.05
CA VAL A 131 -6.73 -9.52 27.27
C VAL A 131 -6.53 -10.29 28.56
N THR A 132 -7.44 -10.14 29.53
CA THR A 132 -7.47 -11.02 30.70
C THR A 132 -8.51 -12.10 30.46
N LEU A 133 -8.05 -13.34 30.30
CA LEU A 133 -8.85 -14.52 30.03
C LEU A 133 -9.21 -15.22 31.35
N ALA A 134 -10.48 -15.60 31.52
CA ALA A 134 -10.93 -16.35 32.70
C ALA A 134 -10.26 -17.74 32.78
N PRO A 135 -10.24 -18.37 33.98
CA PRO A 135 -9.87 -19.77 34.12
C PRO A 135 -10.64 -20.67 33.15
N HIS A 136 -10.04 -21.80 32.78
CA HIS A 136 -10.67 -22.83 31.94
C HIS A 136 -11.40 -22.31 30.70
N THR A 137 -10.82 -21.31 30.06
CA THR A 137 -11.42 -20.63 28.90
C THR A 137 -10.53 -20.80 27.68
N GLY A 138 -11.14 -21.21 26.58
CA GLY A 138 -10.53 -21.10 25.26
C GLY A 138 -10.83 -19.75 24.62
N PHE A 139 -9.85 -19.19 23.93
CA PHE A 139 -9.89 -17.87 23.30
C PHE A 139 -9.59 -18.00 21.81
N VAL A 140 -10.41 -17.42 20.95
CA VAL A 140 -10.19 -17.39 19.50
C VAL A 140 -10.21 -15.95 19.02
N PHE A 141 -9.15 -15.54 18.33
CA PHE A 141 -9.08 -14.28 17.59
C PHE A 141 -9.05 -14.59 16.10
N SER A 142 -10.01 -14.05 15.34
CA SER A 142 -10.13 -14.32 13.91
C SER A 142 -10.50 -13.08 13.12
N GLY A 143 -10.32 -13.12 11.80
CA GLY A 143 -10.72 -12.06 10.90
C GLY A 143 -10.33 -12.32 9.45
N LEU A 144 -10.38 -11.26 8.62
CA LEU A 144 -9.99 -11.29 7.22
C LEU A 144 -8.85 -10.30 6.98
N VAL A 145 -7.85 -10.74 6.21
CA VAL A 145 -6.81 -9.87 5.66
C VAL A 145 -6.98 -9.81 4.14
N ALA A 146 -7.17 -8.61 3.60
CA ALA A 146 -7.23 -8.35 2.17
C ALA A 146 -5.93 -7.66 1.73
N GLN A 147 -5.28 -8.18 0.71
CA GLN A 147 -4.01 -7.67 0.20
C GLN A 147 -4.12 -7.52 -1.31
N SER A 148 -3.64 -6.40 -1.84
CA SER A 148 -3.57 -6.22 -3.28
C SER A 148 -2.34 -5.44 -3.70
N SER A 149 -1.91 -5.67 -4.93
CA SER A 149 -0.87 -4.90 -5.57
C SER A 149 -1.09 -4.85 -7.07
N VAL A 150 -0.82 -3.69 -7.64
CA VAL A 150 -0.76 -3.44 -9.08
C VAL A 150 0.64 -2.93 -9.38
N ASN A 151 1.38 -3.70 -10.16
CA ASN A 151 2.71 -3.41 -10.65
C ASN A 151 2.62 -3.13 -12.16
N PRO A 152 2.53 -1.86 -12.57
CA PRO A 152 2.41 -1.50 -13.98
C PRO A 152 3.73 -1.64 -14.75
N ALA A 153 4.76 -2.27 -14.17
CA ALA A 153 6.06 -2.44 -14.79
C ALA A 153 5.94 -3.18 -16.11
N VAL A 154 6.11 -2.41 -17.19
CA VAL A 154 6.64 -2.90 -18.47
C VAL A 154 8.16 -2.87 -18.30
N GLU A 155 8.83 -4.00 -18.52
CA GLU A 155 10.29 -4.20 -18.35
C GLU A 155 11.16 -2.97 -18.76
N PRO A 156 12.32 -2.71 -18.12
CA PRO A 156 13.15 -3.62 -17.31
C PRO A 156 13.32 -3.22 -15.81
N TRP A 157 12.33 -2.54 -15.22
CA TRP A 157 12.48 -1.91 -13.90
C TRP A 157 12.19 -2.84 -12.72
N SER A 158 13.04 -2.86 -11.69
CA SER A 158 12.78 -3.63 -10.47
C SER A 158 11.92 -2.87 -9.46
N TYR A 159 10.61 -3.06 -9.51
CA TYR A 159 9.72 -2.56 -8.45
C TYR A 159 9.62 -3.59 -7.33
N GLN A 160 9.72 -3.14 -6.09
CA GLN A 160 9.42 -3.96 -4.93
C GLN A 160 8.10 -3.48 -4.34
N LEU A 161 7.05 -4.30 -4.48
CA LEU A 161 5.75 -4.05 -3.88
C LEU A 161 5.48 -5.18 -2.90
N THR A 162 5.24 -4.87 -1.63
CA THR A 162 5.08 -5.86 -0.57
C THR A 162 4.01 -5.42 0.39
N SER A 163 3.10 -6.34 0.73
CA SER A 163 2.16 -6.17 1.83
C SER A 163 2.38 -7.31 2.83
N GLY A 164 2.29 -6.99 4.12
CA GLY A 164 2.51 -7.95 5.20
C GLY A 164 1.57 -7.76 6.36
N PHE A 165 1.09 -8.87 6.89
CA PHE A 165 0.19 -8.98 8.02
C PHE A 165 0.76 -9.99 9.01
N ALA A 166 0.79 -9.64 10.28
CA ALA A 166 1.08 -10.54 11.37
C ALA A 166 0.07 -10.34 12.50
N ALA A 167 -0.52 -11.40 13.00
CA ALA A 167 -1.30 -11.43 14.23
C ALA A 167 -0.58 -12.33 15.24
N GLN A 168 -0.53 -11.92 16.49
CA GLN A 168 0.20 -12.63 17.53
C GLN A 168 -0.56 -12.62 18.85
N ILE A 169 -0.60 -13.77 19.52
CA ILE A 169 -0.97 -13.91 20.94
C ILE A 169 0.27 -14.36 21.70
N SER A 170 0.61 -13.71 22.80
CA SER A 170 1.66 -14.16 23.71
C SER A 170 1.20 -14.09 25.17
N ASP A 171 1.55 -15.09 25.97
CA ASP A 171 1.36 -15.09 27.43
C ASP A 171 2.65 -14.59 28.11
N PRO A 172 2.67 -13.43 28.78
CA PRO A 172 3.85 -12.93 29.47
C PRO A 172 4.25 -13.81 30.67
N ALA A 173 3.36 -14.65 31.20
CA ALA A 173 3.68 -15.62 32.24
C ALA A 173 4.27 -16.92 31.68
N ASP A 174 4.20 -17.13 30.36
CA ASP A 174 4.76 -18.28 29.66
C ASP A 174 5.33 -17.86 28.31
N LEU A 175 6.60 -17.45 28.33
CA LEU A 175 7.30 -16.90 27.16
C LEU A 175 7.48 -17.91 26.01
N ASP A 176 7.32 -19.21 26.29
CA ASP A 176 7.39 -20.26 25.27
C ASP A 176 6.05 -20.43 24.52
N HIS A 177 4.96 -19.87 25.06
CA HIS A 177 3.63 -19.87 24.44
C HIS A 177 3.37 -18.60 23.62
N GLU A 178 3.98 -18.57 22.43
CA GLU A 178 3.70 -17.58 21.39
C GLU A 178 2.96 -18.24 20.21
N LEU A 179 1.85 -17.63 19.81
CA LEU A 179 1.10 -18.01 18.61
C LEU A 179 1.21 -16.89 17.58
N LEU A 180 1.72 -17.21 16.40
CA LEU A 180 1.92 -16.26 15.30
C LEU A 180 1.22 -16.76 14.04
N PHE A 181 0.41 -15.89 13.45
CA PHE A 181 -0.03 -16.02 12.07
C PHE A 181 0.62 -14.90 11.26
N GLU A 182 1.37 -15.26 10.21
CA GLU A 182 2.01 -14.29 9.31
C GLU A 182 1.63 -14.56 7.86
N ARG A 183 1.30 -13.48 7.14
CA ARG A 183 1.06 -13.49 5.70
C ARG A 183 1.84 -12.35 5.06
N LYS A 184 2.70 -12.68 4.11
CA LYS A 184 3.46 -11.71 3.31
C LYS A 184 3.25 -12.00 1.83
N LEU A 185 2.87 -10.99 1.07
CA LEU A 185 2.67 -11.06 -0.37
C LEU A 185 3.52 -10.01 -1.09
N GLY A 186 3.90 -10.34 -2.33
CA GLY A 186 4.74 -9.49 -3.16
C GLY A 186 6.23 -9.77 -2.98
N GLY A 187 7.05 -8.74 -3.20
CA GLY A 187 8.50 -8.83 -3.27
C GLY A 187 9.06 -8.00 -4.42
N GLU A 188 10.32 -8.24 -4.76
CA GLU A 188 10.92 -7.68 -5.96
C GLU A 188 10.28 -8.29 -7.21
N ASN A 189 9.91 -7.45 -8.18
CA ASN A 189 9.29 -7.86 -9.44
C ASN A 189 8.04 -8.72 -9.26
N ALA A 190 7.35 -8.58 -8.14
CA ALA A 190 6.11 -9.30 -7.92
C ALA A 190 5.08 -8.92 -8.99
N SER A 191 4.41 -9.94 -9.51
CA SER A 191 3.23 -9.76 -10.36
C SER A 191 2.10 -9.13 -9.56
N ASP A 192 1.11 -8.60 -10.27
CA ASP A 192 -0.15 -8.18 -9.66
C ASP A 192 -0.73 -9.31 -8.81
N TYR A 193 -1.28 -8.94 -7.67
CA TYR A 193 -1.99 -9.87 -6.80
C TYR A 193 -3.19 -9.19 -6.18
N THR A 194 -4.22 -9.99 -5.90
CA THR A 194 -5.38 -9.60 -5.10
C THR A 194 -5.82 -10.85 -4.37
N GLN A 195 -5.71 -10.83 -3.04
CA GLN A 195 -6.00 -11.97 -2.20
C GLN A 195 -6.77 -11.51 -0.96
N THR A 196 -7.66 -12.36 -0.48
CA THR A 196 -8.33 -12.19 0.81
C THR A 196 -8.26 -13.51 1.54
N ASP A 197 -7.53 -13.54 2.64
CA ASP A 197 -7.30 -14.75 3.43
C ASP A 197 -7.97 -14.60 4.80
N PRO A 198 -8.67 -15.63 5.30
CA PRO A 198 -9.06 -15.68 6.69
C PRO A 198 -7.84 -15.98 7.56
N PHE A 199 -7.86 -15.49 8.80
CA PHE A 199 -6.91 -15.90 9.83
C PHE A 199 -7.64 -16.26 11.12
N SER A 200 -7.04 -17.13 11.92
CA SER A 200 -7.51 -17.49 13.25
C SER A 200 -6.35 -17.90 14.14
N LEU A 201 -6.33 -17.39 15.37
CA LEU A 201 -5.40 -17.76 16.44
C LEU A 201 -6.22 -18.25 17.63
N THR A 202 -5.80 -19.36 18.23
CA THR A 202 -6.52 -19.98 19.34
C THR A 202 -5.59 -20.21 20.52
N TYR A 203 -5.93 -19.68 21.67
CA TYR A 203 -5.23 -19.89 22.94
C TYR A 203 -6.16 -20.64 23.91
N VAL A 204 -5.58 -21.42 24.82
CA VAL A 204 -6.29 -22.22 25.82
C VAL A 204 -5.73 -21.88 27.19
N ASN A 205 -6.55 -21.33 28.08
CA ASN A 205 -6.23 -21.25 29.51
C ASN A 205 -6.87 -22.45 30.20
N ASP A 206 -6.10 -23.51 30.43
CA ASP A 206 -6.52 -24.71 31.15
C ASP A 206 -6.21 -24.66 32.66
N THR A 207 -5.87 -23.47 33.17
CA THR A 207 -5.48 -23.26 34.57
C THR A 207 -6.64 -22.69 35.39
N ASP A 208 -6.56 -22.87 36.72
CA ASP A 208 -7.53 -22.32 37.68
C ASP A 208 -7.40 -20.81 37.91
N LEU A 209 -6.44 -20.15 37.25
CA LEU A 209 -6.15 -18.73 37.40
C LEU A 209 -6.45 -17.97 36.11
N PRO A 210 -6.88 -16.70 36.19
CA PRO A 210 -6.98 -15.87 35.01
C PRO A 210 -5.59 -15.66 34.39
N ARG A 211 -5.55 -15.59 33.06
CA ARG A 211 -4.32 -15.36 32.27
C ARG A 211 -4.39 -14.01 31.58
N GLU A 212 -3.30 -13.26 31.63
CA GLU A 212 -3.16 -12.05 30.82
C GLU A 212 -2.50 -12.44 29.49
N LEU A 213 -3.04 -11.97 28.38
CA LEU A 213 -2.52 -12.22 27.05
C LEU A 213 -2.22 -10.88 26.39
N HIS A 214 -1.13 -10.83 25.64
CA HIS A 214 -0.84 -9.72 24.74
C HIS A 214 -1.33 -10.12 23.34
N LEU A 215 -2.32 -9.40 22.83
CA LEU A 215 -2.76 -9.54 21.45
C LEU A 215 -2.20 -8.38 20.63
N SER A 216 -1.48 -8.69 19.56
CA SER A 216 -0.96 -7.68 18.64
C SER A 216 -1.25 -8.00 17.18
N VAL A 217 -1.49 -6.94 16.41
CA VAL A 217 -1.62 -6.99 14.95
C VAL A 217 -0.63 -5.99 14.37
N ARG A 218 0.20 -6.46 13.45
CA ARG A 218 1.20 -5.65 12.76
C ARG A 218 0.98 -5.75 11.27
N THR A 219 0.84 -4.62 10.61
CA THR A 219 0.62 -4.56 9.18
C THR A 219 1.55 -3.56 8.52
N TYR A 220 1.89 -3.84 7.27
CA TYR A 220 2.58 -2.89 6.43
C TYR A 220 2.21 -3.05 4.96
N ALA A 221 2.23 -1.92 4.26
CA ALA A 221 2.25 -1.83 2.81
C ALA A 221 3.53 -1.08 2.43
N PHE A 222 4.29 -1.62 1.50
CA PHE A 222 5.62 -1.14 1.15
C PHE A 222 5.79 -1.14 -0.36
N ALA A 223 6.25 -0.01 -0.89
CA ALA A 223 6.56 0.12 -2.30
C ALA A 223 7.89 0.86 -2.48
N ARG A 224 8.77 0.28 -3.28
CA ARG A 224 10.07 0.84 -3.61
C ARG A 224 10.38 0.67 -5.08
N ALA A 225 10.88 1.74 -5.68
CA ALA A 225 11.50 1.74 -6.99
C ALA A 225 12.90 2.35 -6.86
N PRO A 226 13.97 1.63 -7.27
CA PRO A 226 15.33 2.12 -7.13
C PRO A 226 15.57 3.36 -7.98
N ALA A 227 16.41 4.28 -7.47
CA ALA A 227 16.87 5.41 -8.26
C ALA A 227 17.64 4.94 -9.49
N LEU A 228 17.08 5.15 -10.66
CA LEU A 228 17.76 4.83 -11.92
C LEU A 228 18.20 6.11 -12.59
N ALA A 229 19.52 6.23 -12.71
CA ALA A 229 20.24 7.37 -13.27
C ALA A 229 20.21 7.41 -14.81
N VAL A 230 19.15 6.91 -15.45
CA VAL A 230 19.05 6.93 -16.91
C VAL A 230 17.84 7.76 -17.27
N SER A 231 18.06 9.07 -17.46
CA SER A 231 17.12 9.87 -18.23
C SER A 231 16.91 9.13 -19.55
N ALA A 232 15.65 8.90 -19.96
CA ALA A 232 15.36 8.50 -21.33
C ALA A 232 15.89 9.63 -22.23
N VAL A 233 17.15 9.52 -22.64
CA VAL A 233 17.73 10.38 -23.65
C VAL A 233 16.91 10.06 -24.89
N PRO A 234 16.12 11.00 -25.44
CA PRO A 234 15.32 10.72 -26.62
C PRO A 234 16.27 10.18 -27.66
N GLU A 235 15.99 8.98 -28.16
CA GLU A 235 16.88 8.38 -29.14
C GLU A 235 17.03 9.38 -30.29
N PRO A 236 18.26 9.62 -30.80
CA PRO A 236 18.50 10.55 -31.91
C PRO A 236 17.56 10.32 -33.11
N SER A 237 17.10 9.07 -33.27
CA SER A 237 16.10 8.63 -34.24
C SER A 237 14.75 9.35 -34.12
N THR A 238 14.29 9.71 -32.92
CA THR A 238 12.99 10.36 -32.71
C THR A 238 13.01 11.79 -33.25
N TYR A 239 14.11 12.51 -33.03
CA TYR A 239 14.31 13.83 -33.64
C TYR A 239 14.50 13.73 -35.15
N LEU A 240 15.15 12.68 -35.64
CA LEU A 240 15.27 12.42 -37.08
C LEU A 240 13.92 12.09 -37.73
N MET A 241 13.05 11.30 -37.09
CA MET A 241 11.71 11.00 -37.59
C MET A 241 10.83 12.24 -37.62
N LEU A 242 10.87 13.05 -36.56
CA LEU A 242 10.18 14.35 -36.55
C LEU A 242 10.73 15.26 -37.65
N GLY A 243 12.05 15.37 -37.76
CA GLY A 243 12.71 16.19 -38.78
C GLY A 243 12.38 15.75 -40.21
N THR A 244 12.43 14.45 -40.50
CA THR A 244 12.07 13.90 -41.81
C THR A 244 10.59 14.07 -42.13
N GLY A 245 9.70 13.91 -41.14
CA GLY A 245 8.28 14.20 -41.29
C GLY A 245 8.02 15.66 -41.67
N LEU A 246 8.68 16.60 -40.98
CA LEU A 246 8.59 18.04 -41.30
C LEU A 246 9.14 18.36 -42.69
N LEU A 247 10.28 17.77 -43.08
CA LEU A 247 10.84 17.94 -44.42
C LEU A 247 9.91 17.40 -45.51
N GLY A 248 9.24 16.27 -45.28
CA GLY A 248 8.25 15.70 -46.20
C GLY A 248 7.04 16.62 -46.41
N ILE A 249 6.53 17.24 -45.34
CA ILE A 249 5.43 18.21 -45.40
C ILE A 249 5.85 19.45 -46.21
N CYS A 250 7.02 20.02 -45.91
CA CYS A 250 7.56 21.18 -46.65
C CYS A 250 7.78 20.88 -48.14
N TRP A 251 8.27 19.69 -48.48
CA TRP A 251 8.48 19.29 -49.86
C TRP A 251 7.16 19.18 -50.64
N ARG A 252 6.12 18.62 -50.01
CA ARG A 252 4.78 18.49 -50.62
C ARG A 252 4.14 19.86 -50.85
N ALA A 253 4.21 20.77 -49.88
CA ALA A 253 3.68 22.13 -49.99
C ALA A 253 4.31 22.89 -51.18
N ARG A 254 5.62 22.74 -51.37
CA ARG A 254 6.34 23.37 -52.49
C ARG A 254 5.92 22.83 -53.87
N ARG A 255 5.49 21.57 -53.95
CA ARG A 255 5.01 20.98 -55.21
C ARG A 255 3.60 21.45 -55.57
N SER A 256 2.72 21.66 -54.60
CA SER A 256 1.35 22.15 -54.86
C SER A 256 1.30 23.60 -55.34
N GLU A 257 2.34 24.41 -55.09
CA GLU A 257 2.42 25.78 -55.63
C GLU A 257 2.89 25.84 -57.09
N ARG A 258 3.44 24.75 -57.62
CA ARG A 258 4.00 24.68 -58.98
C ARG A 258 3.12 23.94 -59.98
N ALA A 259 2.05 23.32 -59.51
CA ALA A 259 1.02 22.68 -60.34
C ALA A 259 -0.20 23.62 -60.41
#